data_AF-A0A4C1UZJ5-F1
#
_entry.id   AF-A0A4C1UZJ5-F1
#
_cell.length_a   1.000
_cell.length_b   1.000
_cell.length_c   1.000
_cell.angle_alpha   90.00
_cell.angle_beta   90.00
_cell.angle_gamma   90.00
#
_symmetry.space_group_name_H-M   'P 1'
#
loop_
_entity.id
_entity.type
_entity.pdbx_description
1 polymer ?
#
loop_
_entity_poly.entity_id
_entity_poly.type
_entity_poly.pdbx_seq_one_letter_code
_entity_poly.pdbx_strand_id
1 'polypeptide(L)'
;MRKLILNTVMRISVCEKGKKHHDDGAAEEVVFRGKEKLKVDTYLPVLDMLCTELLRRLKAYREINNLFGFPTDFSTKSDAEIRQDCTKFKEHYFEDIEPEFINEMMQGRRQPIAQGLTLPTTIHTFLIVYELEK
;
A
#
# COMPACT_ATOMS: atom_id res chain seq x y z
N MET A 1 -0.16 16.59 -17.01
CA MET A 1 0.95 17.27 -16.32
C MET A 1 1.83 16.36 -15.43
N ARG A 2 1.80 15.03 -15.57
CA ARG A 2 2.73 14.09 -14.88
C ARG A 2 3.79 13.46 -15.80
N LYS A 3 3.79 13.78 -17.09
CA LYS A 3 4.68 13.17 -18.11
C LYS A 3 5.96 13.95 -18.40
N LEU A 4 6.20 15.10 -17.78
CA LEU A 4 7.40 15.92 -18.08
C LEU A 4 8.57 15.74 -17.09
N ILE A 5 8.36 15.14 -15.91
CA ILE A 5 9.41 15.08 -14.88
C ILE A 5 10.23 13.78 -14.96
N LEU A 6 9.81 12.79 -15.77
CA LEU A 6 10.51 11.49 -15.84
C LEU A 6 11.63 11.42 -16.88
N ASN A 7 11.77 12.42 -17.77
CA ASN A 7 12.72 12.36 -18.88
C ASN A 7 14.04 13.11 -18.68
N THR A 8 14.29 13.59 -17.47
CA THR A 8 15.58 14.21 -17.13
C THR A 8 16.26 13.38 -16.05
N VAL A 9 16.59 12.13 -16.38
CA VAL A 9 17.76 11.50 -15.76
C VAL A 9 18.96 12.28 -16.29
N MET A 10 19.18 13.45 -15.70
CA MET A 10 20.33 14.30 -15.95
C MET A 10 21.54 13.43 -15.62
N ARG A 11 22.28 13.01 -16.65
CA ARG A 11 23.60 12.40 -16.47
C ARG A 11 24.47 13.46 -15.80
N ILE A 12 24.55 13.41 -14.49
CA ILE A 12 25.44 14.25 -13.69
C ILE A 12 26.85 13.77 -14.02
N SER A 13 27.56 14.56 -14.83
CA SER A 13 28.99 14.40 -15.00
C SER A 13 29.67 14.73 -13.68
N VAL A 14 30.31 13.74 -13.07
CA VAL A 14 31.36 14.00 -12.08
C VAL A 14 32.44 14.80 -12.82
N CYS A 15 32.73 16.02 -12.35
CA CYS A 15 33.76 16.87 -12.93
C CYS A 15 35.15 16.32 -12.58
N GLU A 16 35.58 15.29 -13.29
CA GLU A 16 36.99 14.96 -13.44
C GLU A 16 37.56 15.88 -14.53
N LYS A 17 38.64 16.61 -14.21
CA LYS A 17 39.28 17.56 -15.14
C LYS A 17 39.80 16.82 -16.38
N GLY A 18 38.97 16.74 -17.42
CA GLY A 18 39.25 16.08 -18.70
C GLY A 18 38.87 16.97 -19.89
N LYS A 19 39.64 16.87 -20.97
CA LYS A 19 39.78 17.82 -22.10
C LYS A 19 38.47 18.13 -22.87
N LYS A 20 38.39 19.37 -23.35
CA LYS A 20 37.30 20.02 -24.11
C LYS A 20 36.87 19.23 -25.36
N HIS A 21 35.57 19.07 -25.56
CA HIS A 21 34.94 18.75 -26.86
C HIS A 21 33.69 19.62 -27.09
N HIS A 22 33.31 19.72 -28.36
CA HIS A 22 32.55 20.78 -29.03
C HIS A 22 31.15 21.13 -28.47
N ASP A 23 30.81 22.40 -28.70
CA ASP A 23 29.61 23.16 -28.31
C ASP A 23 28.36 22.74 -29.10
N ASP A 24 27.48 21.96 -28.46
CA ASP A 24 26.11 21.72 -28.90
C ASP A 24 25.15 22.60 -28.08
N GLY A 25 24.88 23.82 -28.57
CA GLY A 25 23.70 24.62 -28.23
C GLY A 25 23.63 25.15 -26.79
N ALA A 26 23.57 26.48 -26.67
CA ALA A 26 23.43 27.21 -25.40
C ALA A 26 22.12 26.87 -24.65
N ALA A 27 22.08 25.74 -23.96
CA ALA A 27 21.22 25.53 -22.82
C ALA A 27 21.90 26.20 -21.63
N GLU A 28 21.23 27.16 -20.98
CA GLU A 28 21.71 27.72 -19.71
C GLU A 28 21.88 26.60 -18.69
N GLU A 29 23.12 26.22 -18.41
CA GLU A 29 23.45 25.28 -17.35
C GLU A 29 23.12 25.95 -16.01
N VAL A 30 21.98 25.61 -15.43
CA VAL A 30 21.59 26.08 -14.10
C VAL A 30 22.44 25.36 -13.06
N VAL A 31 23.57 25.98 -12.69
CA VAL A 31 24.48 25.46 -11.66
C VAL A 31 23.94 25.82 -10.27
N PHE A 32 23.23 24.89 -9.63
CA PHE A 32 22.85 25.04 -8.23
C PHE A 32 24.08 24.95 -7.31
N ARG A 33 24.19 25.87 -6.34
CA ARG A 33 25.31 25.90 -5.38
C ARG A 33 24.82 25.86 -3.94
N GLY A 34 25.67 25.31 -3.07
CA GLY A 34 25.45 25.29 -1.62
C GLY A 34 24.08 24.74 -1.23
N LYS A 35 23.29 25.55 -0.51
CA LYS A 35 21.98 25.19 0.03
C LYS A 35 20.98 24.77 -1.06
N GLU A 36 21.01 25.40 -2.24
CA GLU A 36 20.08 25.05 -3.31
C GLU A 36 20.39 23.69 -3.92
N LYS A 37 21.69 23.37 -4.06
CA LYS A 37 22.13 22.05 -4.52
C LYS A 37 21.68 20.96 -3.54
N LEU A 38 21.89 21.15 -2.23
CA LEU A 38 21.42 20.19 -1.23
C LEU A 38 19.89 20.03 -1.26
N LYS A 39 19.15 21.13 -1.45
CA LYS A 39 17.69 21.10 -1.54
C LYS A 39 17.23 20.28 -2.73
N VAL A 40 17.78 20.54 -3.91
CA VAL A 40 17.38 19.93 -5.18
C VAL A 40 17.89 18.50 -5.31
N ASP A 41 19.15 18.23 -4.98
CA ASP A 41 19.79 16.94 -5.21
C ASP A 41 19.52 15.93 -4.08
N THR A 42 19.09 16.39 -2.91
CA THR A 42 18.96 15.51 -1.74
C THR A 42 17.62 15.66 -1.03
N TYR A 43 17.28 16.86 -0.55
CA TYR A 43 16.10 17.04 0.29
C TYR A 43 14.80 16.71 -0.46
N LEU A 44 14.61 17.27 -1.66
CA LEU A 44 13.42 17.01 -2.47
C LEU A 44 13.34 15.53 -2.91
N PRO A 45 14.39 14.89 -3.43
CA PRO A 45 14.38 13.46 -3.74
C PRO A 45 14.03 12.56 -2.55
N VAL A 46 14.54 12.87 -1.36
CA VAL A 46 14.22 12.11 -0.14
C VAL A 46 12.73 12.23 0.21
N LEU A 47 12.17 13.44 0.14
CA LEU A 47 10.73 13.64 0.37
C LEU A 47 9.87 12.95 -0.68
N ASP A 48 10.26 13.02 -1.95
CA ASP A 48 9.52 12.36 -3.04
C ASP A 48 9.53 10.84 -2.88
N MET A 49 10.68 10.27 -2.52
CA MET A 49 10.79 8.84 -2.23
C MET A 49 9.95 8.44 -1.02
N LEU A 50 10.00 9.21 0.06
CA LEU A 50 9.18 8.96 1.24
C LEU A 50 7.69 8.99 0.91
N CYS A 51 7.23 10.02 0.19
CA CYS A 51 5.85 10.13 -0.27
C CYS A 51 5.44 8.93 -1.15
N THR A 52 6.30 8.53 -2.08
CA THR A 52 6.06 7.40 -2.98
C THR A 52 5.89 6.10 -2.19
N GLU A 53 6.77 5.83 -1.24
CA GLU A 53 6.72 4.62 -0.43
C GLU A 53 5.52 4.60 0.53
N LEU A 54 5.17 5.74 1.13
CA LEU A 54 3.97 5.85 1.97
C LEU A 54 2.70 5.62 1.16
N LEU A 55 2.61 6.18 -0.05
CA LEU A 55 1.48 5.94 -0.95
C LEU A 55 1.40 4.48 -1.40
N ARG A 56 2.54 3.85 -1.69
CA ARG A 56 2.61 2.41 -2.02
C ARG A 56 2.07 1.56 -0.88
N ARG A 57 2.49 1.82 0.36
CA ARG A 57 2.01 1.11 1.56
C ARG A 57 0.53 1.35 1.81
N LEU A 58 0.07 2.61 1.70
CA LEU A 58 -1.34 2.94 1.84
C LEU A 58 -2.20 2.17 0.84
N LYS A 59 -1.75 2.04 -0.41
CA LYS A 59 -2.44 1.25 -1.43
C LYS A 59 -2.51 -0.22 -1.06
N ALA A 60 -1.38 -0.82 -0.65
CA ALA A 60 -1.33 -2.22 -0.23
C ALA A 60 -2.27 -2.49 0.97
N TYR A 61 -2.26 -1.62 1.98
CA TYR A 61 -3.15 -1.76 3.13
C TYR A 61 -4.62 -1.61 2.76
N ARG A 62 -4.95 -0.72 1.81
CA ARG A 62 -6.31 -0.62 1.27
C ARG A 62 -6.73 -1.89 0.53
N GLU A 63 -5.84 -2.51 -0.24
CA GLU A 63 -6.12 -3.76 -0.95
C GLU A 63 -6.38 -4.90 0.03
N ILE A 64 -5.54 -5.04 1.07
CA ILE A 64 -5.73 -6.02 2.14
C ILE A 64 -7.06 -5.76 2.86
N ASN A 65 -7.34 -4.52 3.28
CA ASN A 65 -8.59 -4.19 3.97
C ASN A 65 -9.82 -4.38 3.08
N ASN A 66 -9.68 -4.21 1.77
CA ASN A 66 -10.76 -4.44 0.81
C ASN A 66 -11.07 -5.93 0.63
N LEU A 67 -10.15 -6.84 0.98
CA LEU A 67 -10.36 -8.29 0.90
C LEU A 67 -10.71 -8.90 2.27
N PHE A 68 -10.06 -8.45 3.33
CA PHE A 68 -10.14 -9.00 4.69
C PHE A 68 -10.84 -8.08 5.69
N GLY A 69 -11.33 -6.90 5.28
CA GLY A 69 -11.95 -5.93 6.19
C GLY A 69 -13.42 -6.21 6.49
N PHE A 70 -14.09 -7.06 5.71
CA PHE A 70 -15.50 -7.36 5.94
C PHE A 70 -15.83 -7.91 7.35
N PRO A 71 -14.97 -8.69 8.05
CA PRO A 71 -15.14 -9.13 9.45
C PRO A 71 -15.34 -8.01 10.46
N THR A 72 -14.73 -6.84 10.25
CA THR A 72 -14.80 -5.74 11.21
C THR A 72 -16.16 -5.05 11.24
N ASP A 73 -16.89 -5.16 10.13
CA ASP A 73 -18.14 -4.41 9.88
C ASP A 73 -19.36 -5.34 9.80
N PHE A 74 -19.27 -6.58 10.34
CA PHE A 74 -20.37 -7.57 10.30
C PHE A 74 -21.66 -7.09 10.96
N SER A 75 -21.58 -6.22 11.95
CA SER A 75 -22.75 -5.67 12.65
C SER A 75 -23.40 -4.52 11.88
N THR A 76 -22.65 -3.82 11.03
CA THR A 76 -23.09 -2.59 10.37
C THR A 76 -23.50 -2.80 8.91
N LYS A 77 -22.87 -3.75 8.22
CA LYS A 77 -23.18 -4.07 6.81
C LYS A 77 -24.47 -4.86 6.64
N SER A 78 -25.12 -4.75 5.50
CA SER A 78 -26.27 -5.60 5.14
C SER A 78 -25.86 -7.04 4.81
N ASP A 79 -26.81 -7.98 4.87
CA ASP A 79 -26.57 -9.38 4.45
C ASP A 79 -26.06 -9.47 3.01
N ALA A 80 -26.50 -8.58 2.13
CA ALA A 80 -26.09 -8.55 0.72
C ALA A 80 -24.62 -8.11 0.58
N GLU A 81 -24.20 -7.06 1.29
CA GLU A 81 -22.83 -6.57 1.27
C GLU A 81 -21.84 -7.61 1.83
N ILE A 82 -22.20 -8.27 2.93
CA ILE A 82 -21.36 -9.33 3.51
C ILE A 82 -21.23 -10.50 2.54
N ARG A 83 -22.32 -10.92 1.89
CA ARG A 83 -22.26 -11.98 0.87
C ARG A 83 -21.37 -11.60 -0.30
N GLN A 84 -21.42 -10.36 -0.76
CA GLN A 84 -20.56 -9.86 -1.82
C GLN A 84 -19.08 -9.91 -1.41
N ASP A 85 -18.76 -9.43 -0.21
CA ASP A 85 -17.40 -9.44 0.31
C ASP A 85 -16.87 -10.87 0.51
N CYS A 86 -17.68 -11.77 1.07
CA CYS A 86 -17.34 -13.19 1.20
C CYS A 86 -17.16 -13.88 -0.17
N THR A 87 -17.95 -13.50 -1.17
CA THR A 87 -17.81 -14.05 -2.54
C THR A 87 -16.48 -13.64 -3.13
N LYS A 88 -16.15 -12.35 -3.06
CA LYS A 88 -14.87 -11.82 -3.52
C LYS A 88 -13.68 -12.46 -2.79
N PHE A 89 -13.81 -12.67 -1.48
CA PHE A 89 -12.80 -13.36 -0.67
C PHE A 89 -12.58 -14.80 -1.16
N LYS A 90 -13.66 -15.56 -1.32
CA LYS A 90 -13.63 -16.93 -1.83
C LYS A 90 -13.09 -17.02 -3.25
N GLU A 91 -13.41 -16.08 -4.13
CA GLU A 91 -12.87 -16.04 -5.49
C GLU A 91 -11.35 -15.80 -5.50
N HIS A 92 -10.84 -15.00 -4.57
CA HIS A 92 -9.41 -14.74 -4.46
C HIS A 92 -8.61 -15.95 -3.94
N TYR A 93 -9.23 -16.74 -3.05
CA TYR A 93 -8.64 -17.94 -2.43
C TYR A 93 -9.43 -19.21 -2.79
N PHE A 94 -9.78 -19.38 -4.06
CA PHE A 94 -10.73 -20.43 -4.47
C PHE A 94 -10.23 -21.86 -4.21
N GLU A 95 -8.91 -22.06 -4.10
CA GLU A 95 -8.30 -23.36 -3.78
C GLU A 95 -8.34 -23.67 -2.27
N ASP A 96 -8.33 -22.63 -1.44
CA ASP A 96 -8.19 -22.74 0.02
C ASP A 96 -9.53 -22.66 0.76
N ILE A 97 -10.61 -22.22 0.10
CA ILE A 97 -11.89 -21.90 0.73
C ILE A 97 -12.99 -22.87 0.33
N GLU A 98 -13.67 -23.46 1.33
CA GLU A 98 -14.74 -24.42 1.05
C GLU A 98 -15.95 -23.77 0.34
N PRO A 99 -16.72 -24.57 -0.43
CA PRO A 99 -17.93 -24.08 -1.09
C PRO A 99 -18.95 -23.44 -0.12
N GLU A 100 -19.05 -23.99 1.08
CA GLU A 100 -20.02 -23.65 2.13
C GLU A 100 -19.66 -22.40 2.93
N PHE A 101 -18.44 -21.87 2.80
CA PHE A 101 -17.91 -20.73 3.56
C PHE A 101 -18.89 -19.56 3.73
N ILE A 102 -19.53 -19.13 2.63
CA ILE A 102 -20.46 -18.00 2.66
C ILE A 102 -21.66 -18.29 3.57
N ASN A 103 -22.17 -19.53 3.55
CA ASN A 103 -23.30 -19.92 4.39
C ASN A 103 -22.91 -19.99 5.86
N GLU A 104 -21.71 -20.46 6.17
CA GLU A 104 -21.17 -20.50 7.55
C GLU A 104 -21.00 -19.09 8.11
N MET A 105 -20.42 -18.17 7.35
CA MET A 105 -20.26 -16.76 7.76
C MET A 105 -21.62 -16.09 8.04
N MET A 106 -22.63 -16.36 7.20
CA MET A 106 -23.97 -15.83 7.40
C MET A 106 -24.69 -16.43 8.62
N GLN A 107 -24.41 -17.69 8.95
CA GLN A 107 -24.94 -18.33 10.16
C GLN A 107 -24.26 -17.78 11.42
N GLY A 108 -22.93 -17.64 11.41
CA GLY A 108 -22.15 -17.06 12.50
C GLY A 108 -22.59 -15.64 12.85
N ARG A 109 -23.00 -14.84 11.84
CA ARG A 109 -23.57 -13.51 12.05
C ARG A 109 -24.87 -13.51 12.88
N ARG A 110 -25.74 -14.51 12.67
CA ARG A 110 -27.07 -14.56 13.29
C ARG A 110 -27.04 -15.07 14.73
N GLN A 111 -25.95 -15.71 15.14
CA GLN A 111 -25.81 -16.21 16.49
C GLN A 111 -25.52 -15.03 17.43
N PRO A 112 -26.39 -14.74 18.42
CA PRO A 112 -26.01 -13.84 19.49
C PRO A 112 -24.83 -14.49 20.21
N ILE A 113 -23.72 -13.77 20.32
CA ILE A 113 -22.55 -14.18 21.11
C ILE A 113 -23.02 -14.36 22.56
N ALA A 114 -23.47 -15.56 22.87
CA ALA A 114 -23.85 -15.95 24.21
C ALA A 114 -22.56 -16.14 24.99
N GLN A 115 -22.38 -15.27 26.00
CA GLN A 115 -21.35 -15.26 27.04
C GLN A 115 -20.02 -14.57 26.67
N GLY A 116 -19.91 -13.31 27.11
CA GLY A 116 -18.81 -12.95 28.02
C GLY A 116 -17.41 -12.74 27.44
N LEU A 117 -17.19 -12.72 26.13
CA LEU A 117 -15.96 -12.15 25.57
C LEU A 117 -16.23 -10.74 25.06
N THR A 118 -15.91 -9.77 25.92
CA THR A 118 -15.58 -8.42 25.48
C THR A 118 -14.50 -8.56 24.41
N LEU A 119 -14.84 -8.26 23.15
CA LEU A 119 -13.92 -8.35 22.02
C LEU A 119 -12.66 -7.54 22.37
N PRO A 120 -11.49 -8.17 22.59
CA PRO A 120 -10.25 -7.41 22.65
C PRO A 120 -9.89 -7.09 21.20
N THR A 121 -10.26 -5.87 20.77
CA THR A 121 -9.53 -5.10 19.76
C THR A 121 -8.91 -5.92 18.61
N THR A 122 -9.80 -6.40 17.74
CA THR A 122 -9.75 -6.65 16.28
C THR A 122 -8.48 -7.10 15.52
N ILE A 123 -7.25 -7.16 16.05
CA ILE A 123 -6.10 -7.69 15.26
C ILE A 123 -5.26 -8.71 16.04
N HIS A 124 -5.28 -8.66 17.39
CA HIS A 124 -4.41 -9.50 18.19
C HIS A 124 -4.83 -10.97 18.24
N THR A 125 -6.13 -11.28 18.13
CA THR A 125 -6.63 -12.65 18.25
C THR A 125 -6.35 -13.49 16.99
N PHE A 126 -6.37 -12.90 15.80
CA PHE A 126 -6.05 -13.63 14.57
C PHE A 126 -4.57 -14.03 14.49
N LEU A 127 -3.66 -13.21 15.04
CA LEU A 127 -2.23 -13.56 15.13
C LEU A 127 -1.95 -14.60 16.22
N ILE A 128 -2.66 -14.57 17.36
CA ILE A 128 -2.45 -15.57 18.42
C ILE A 128 -2.85 -16.98 17.97
N VAL A 129 -3.93 -17.13 17.19
CA VAL A 129 -4.34 -18.47 16.72
C VAL A 129 -3.33 -19.04 15.71
N TYR A 130 -2.79 -18.21 14.81
CA TYR A 130 -1.81 -18.65 13.80
C TYR A 130 -0.41 -18.94 14.36
N GLU A 131 0.00 -18.26 15.45
CA GLU A 131 1.32 -18.45 16.07
C GLU A 131 1.38 -19.63 17.06
N LEU A 132 0.23 -20.21 17.44
CA LEU A 132 0.15 -21.36 18.35
C LEU A 132 0.07 -22.72 17.63
N GLU A 133 0.04 -22.72 16.30
CA GLU A 133 -0.04 -23.94 15.47
C GLU A 133 1.28 -24.26 14.74
N LYS A 134 2.41 -23.70 15.21
CA LYS A 134 3.77 -24.05 14.78
C LYS A 134 4.61 -24.65 15.90
#